data_AF-S9ZQY2-F1
#
_entry.id   AF-S9ZQY2-F1
#
_cell.length_a   1.000
_cell.length_b   1.000
_cell.length_c   1.000
_cell.angle_alpha   90.00
_cell.angle_beta   90.00
_cell.angle_gamma   90.00
#
_symmetry.space_group_name_H-M   'P 1'
#
loop_
_entity.id
_entity.type
_entity.pdbx_description
1 polymer ?
#
loop_
_entity_poly.entity_id
_entity_poly.type
_entity_poly.pdbx_seq_one_letter_code
_entity_poly.pdbx_strand_id
1 'polypeptide(L)' 'MNRGRIRWQCRRALLELDLVFTRFLERDFDRLTDDQLADLDDLLRCDDYDIWALVNGSKACEVDRWQEMIGLLRQS' A
#
# COMPACT_ATOMS: atom_id res chain seq x y z
N MET A 1 6.54 13.54 6.15
CA MET A 1 5.36 12.67 6.40
C MET A 1 5.35 12.16 7.83
N ASN A 2 4.17 11.86 8.41
CA ASN A 2 4.07 11.17 9.69
C ASN A 2 3.94 9.66 9.46
N ARG A 3 5.04 8.91 9.64
CA ARG A 3 5.07 7.45 9.47
C ARG A 3 4.06 6.72 10.38
N GLY A 4 3.83 7.23 11.59
CA GLY A 4 2.84 6.68 12.51
C GLY A 4 1.40 6.77 11.99
N ARG A 5 1.06 7.85 11.27
CA ARG A 5 -0.24 8.02 10.62
C ARG A 5 -0.44 6.99 9.49
N ILE A 6 0.55 6.86 8.62
CA ILE A 6 0.50 5.92 7.49
C ILE A 6 0.35 4.48 8.00
N ARG A 7 1.15 4.09 9.00
CA ARG A 7 1.05 2.78 9.64
C ARG A 7 -0.36 2.51 10.21
N TRP A 8 -1.02 3.52 10.75
CA TRP A 8 -2.39 3.39 11.24
C TRP A 8 -3.42 3.27 10.11
N GLN A 9 -3.25 4.01 9.00
CA GLN A 9 -4.11 3.93 7.81
C GLN A 9 -4.02 2.59 7.07
N CYS A 10 -2.93 1.84 7.25
CA CYS A 10 -2.78 0.49 6.72
C CYS A 10 -3.68 -0.56 7.40
N ARG A 11 -4.31 -0.24 8.54
CA ARG A 11 -5.26 -1.15 9.21
C ARG A 11 -6.59 -1.10 8.48
N ARG A 12 -6.96 -2.20 7.83
CA ARG A 12 -8.16 -2.27 6.97
C ARG A 12 -9.17 -3.30 7.48
N ALA A 13 -10.43 -3.13 7.10
CA ALA A 13 -11.49 -4.06 7.50
C ALA A 13 -11.45 -5.37 6.68
N LEU A 14 -10.91 -5.30 5.46
CA LEU A 14 -10.72 -6.45 4.59
C LEU A 14 -9.49 -7.26 5.03
N LEU A 15 -9.70 -8.52 5.44
CA LEU A 15 -8.66 -9.37 6.03
C LEU A 15 -7.49 -9.60 5.08
N GLU A 16 -7.78 -9.86 3.81
CA GLU A 16 -6.75 -10.10 2.80
C GLU A 16 -5.83 -8.90 2.63
N LEU A 17 -6.42 -7.70 2.65
CA LEU A 17 -5.68 -6.46 2.53
C LEU A 17 -4.90 -6.12 3.81
N ASP A 18 -5.49 -6.38 4.98
CA ASP A 18 -4.83 -6.20 6.28
C ASP A 18 -3.61 -7.12 6.42
N LEU A 19 -3.68 -8.36 5.94
CA LEU A 19 -2.55 -9.29 5.91
C LEU A 19 -1.42 -8.81 4.98
N VAL A 20 -1.75 -8.34 3.77
CA VAL A 20 -0.77 -7.79 2.83
C VAL A 20 -0.06 -6.59 3.44
N PHE A 21 -0.83 -5.63 3.97
CA PHE A 21 -0.26 -4.44 4.58
C PHE A 21 0.56 -4.76 5.83
N THR A 22 0.14 -5.71 6.66
CA THR A 22 0.90 -6.11 7.84
C THR A 22 2.28 -6.66 7.46
N ARG A 23 2.36 -7.56 6.47
CA ARG A 23 3.64 -8.10 5.98
C ARG A 23 4.52 -7.02 5.35
N PHE A 24 3.92 -6.17 4.54
CA PHE A 24 4.61 -5.03 3.93
C PHE A 24 5.18 -4.08 4.99
N LEU A 25 4.40 -3.79 6.04
CA LEU A 25 4.80 -2.93 7.15
C LEU A 25 5.97 -3.48 7.97
N GLU A 26 6.14 -4.80 8.00
CA GLU A 26 7.25 -5.46 8.70
C GLU A 26 8.52 -5.57 7.85
N ARG A 27 8.37 -5.72 6.53
CA ARG A 27 9.50 -5.99 5.61
C ARG A 27 10.08 -4.74 4.96
N ASP A 28 9.21 -3.84 4.49
CA ASP A 28 9.60 -2.79 3.54
C ASP A 28 9.35 -1.37 4.09
N PHE A 29 8.41 -1.18 5.02
CA PHE A 29 8.02 0.16 5.49
C PHE A 29 9.15 1.00 6.08
N ASP A 30 10.08 0.39 6.83
CA ASP A 30 11.22 1.12 7.38
C ASP A 30 12.25 1.51 6.30
N ARG A 31 12.24 0.81 5.17
CA ARG A 31 13.14 1.02 4.02
C ARG A 31 12.59 2.01 2.99
N LEU A 32 11.32 2.41 3.11
CA LEU A 32 10.69 3.35 2.19
C LEU A 32 11.35 4.73 2.28
N THR A 33 11.56 5.30 1.09
CA THR A 33 11.96 6.70 0.91
C THR A 33 10.77 7.63 1.16
N ASP A 34 11.03 8.93 1.31
CA ASP A 34 9.97 9.91 1.55
C ASP A 34 9.00 10.04 0.35
N ASP A 35 9.49 9.84 -0.88
CA ASP A 35 8.66 9.83 -2.09
C ASP A 35 7.72 8.61 -2.11
N GLN A 36 8.26 7.42 -1.79
CA GLN A 36 7.45 6.21 -1.68
C GLN A 36 6.42 6.30 -0.55
N LEU A 37 6.76 6.96 0.56
CA LEU A 37 5.79 7.24 1.62
C LEU A 37 4.68 8.20 1.15
N ALA A 38 4.99 9.13 0.25
CA ALA A 38 4.00 10.00 -0.38
C ALA A 38 3.04 9.20 -1.26
N ASP A 39 3.60 8.32 -2.09
CA ASP A 39 2.82 7.46 -2.98
C ASP A 39 1.92 6.52 -2.18
N LEU A 40 2.42 5.98 -1.07
CA LEU A 40 1.64 5.15 -0.15
C LEU A 40 0.53 5.94 0.56
N ASP A 41 0.81 7.15 1.06
CA ASP A 41 -0.23 8.01 1.66
C ASP A 41 -1.35 8.30 0.66
N ASP A 42 -1.00 8.56 -0.59
CA ASP A 42 -1.96 8.83 -1.65
C ASP A 42 -2.75 7.57 -2.05
N LEU A 43 -2.09 6.42 -2.19
CA LEU A 43 -2.75 5.13 -2.44
C LEU A 43 -3.73 4.76 -1.32
N LEU A 44 -3.37 5.03 -0.06
CA LEU A 44 -4.23 4.74 1.10
C LEU A 44 -5.47 5.64 1.17
N ARG A 45 -5.60 6.67 0.32
CA ARG A 45 -6.84 7.45 0.17
C ARG A 45 -7.90 6.74 -0.68
N CYS A 46 -7.52 5.71 -1.43
CA CYS A 46 -8.45 4.87 -2.16
C CYS A 46 -9.24 3.94 -1.23
N ASP A 47 -10.36 3.43 -1.73
CA ASP A 47 -11.18 2.44 -1.05
C ASP A 47 -10.50 1.07 -1.00
N ASP A 48 -10.79 0.30 0.05
CA ASP A 48 -10.21 -1.03 0.28
C ASP A 48 -10.36 -1.97 -0.92
N TYR A 49 -11.52 -1.93 -1.60
CA TYR A 49 -11.78 -2.75 -2.78
C TYR A 49 -10.93 -2.35 -3.99
N ASP A 50 -10.70 -1.06 -4.19
CA ASP A 50 -9.85 -0.57 -5.28
C ASP A 50 -8.38 -0.95 -5.03
N ILE A 51 -7.91 -0.75 -3.80
CA ILE A 51 -6.55 -1.15 -3.40
C ILE A 51 -6.39 -2.66 -3.58
N TRP A 52 -7.36 -3.46 -3.10
CA TRP A 52 -7.32 -4.90 -3.27
C TRP A 52 -7.30 -5.32 -4.74
N ALA A 53 -8.11 -4.70 -5.61
CA ALA A 53 -8.12 -4.99 -7.04
C ALA A 53 -6.77 -4.66 -7.71
N LEU A 54 -6.09 -3.60 -7.27
CA LEU A 54 -4.75 -3.26 -7.73
C LEU A 54 -3.71 -4.26 -7.25
N VAL A 55 -3.76 -4.65 -5.97
CA VAL A 55 -2.82 -5.61 -5.38
C VAL A 55 -3.02 -7.00 -5.99
N ASN A 56 -4.25 -7.51 -6.07
CA ASN A 56 -4.55 -8.85 -6.58
C ASN A 56 -4.44 -8.97 -8.12
N GLY A 57 -4.25 -7.85 -8.83
CA GLY A 57 -4.08 -7.82 -10.29
C GLY A 57 -5.37 -7.83 -11.10
N SER A 58 -6.53 -7.71 -10.46
CA SER A 58 -7.83 -7.59 -11.14
C SER A 58 -8.01 -6.23 -11.82
N LYS A 59 -7.31 -5.19 -11.34
CA LYS A 59 -7.31 -3.84 -11.91
C LYS A 59 -5.88 -3.46 -12.30
N ALA A 60 -5.73 -2.85 -13.47
CA ALA A 60 -4.47 -2.27 -13.90
C ALA A 60 -4.19 -0.97 -13.11
N CYS A 61 -2.93 -0.74 -12.75
CA CYS A 61 -2.52 0.53 -12.18
C CYS A 61 -2.32 1.55 -13.29
N GLU A 62 -3.20 2.54 -13.36
CA GLU A 62 -3.12 3.64 -14.34
C GLU A 62 -2.17 4.76 -13.92
N VAL A 63 -1.74 4.77 -12.65
CA VAL A 63 -0.89 5.82 -12.09
C VAL A 63 0.54 5.30 -12.01
N ASP A 64 1.42 5.80 -12.88
CA ASP A 64 2.81 5.31 -13.00
C ASP A 64 3.58 5.33 -11.67
N ARG A 65 3.42 6.38 -10.85
CA ARG A 65 4.10 6.48 -9.53
C ARG A 65 3.69 5.37 -8.55
N TRP A 66 2.48 4.81 -8.69
CA TRP A 66 2.00 3.73 -7.82
C TRP A 66 2.47 2.36 -8.28
N GLN A 67 3.00 2.21 -9.50
CA GLN A 67 3.40 0.91 -10.03
C GLN A 67 4.49 0.25 -9.19
N GLU A 68 5.49 1.03 -8.75
CA GLU A 68 6.53 0.53 -7.86
C GLU A 68 5.95 0.08 -6.51
N MET A 69 5.09 0.90 -5.89
CA MET A 69 4.47 0.61 -4.61
C MET A 69 3.57 -0.64 -4.66
N ILE A 70 2.75 -0.77 -5.70
CA ILE A 70 1.92 -1.96 -5.93
C ILE A 70 2.80 -3.18 -6.17
N GLY A 71 3.93 -3.02 -6.87
CA GLY A 71 4.93 -4.07 -7.04
C GLY A 71 5.48 -4.58 -5.70
N LEU A 72 5.75 -3.69 -4.74
CA LEU A 72 6.19 -4.06 -3.39
C LEU A 72 5.08 -4.77 -2.60
N LEU A 73 3.86 -4.23 -2.62
CA LEU A 73 2.70 -4.82 -1.95
C LEU A 73 2.39 -6.23 -2.47
N ARG A 74 2.57 -6.49 -3.78
CA ARG A 74 2.39 -7.81 -4.39
C ARG A 74 3.44 -8.85 -3.98
N GLN A 75 4.61 -8.42 -3.53
CA GLN A 75 5.73 -9.30 -3.11
C GLN A 75 5.74 -9.59 -1.60
N SER A 76 4.79 -9.01 -0.87
CA SER A 76 4.75 -9.02 0.60
C SER A 76 4.22 -10.31 1.21
#